data_AF-A0A9D3AEK0-F1
#
_entry.id   AF-A0A9D3AEK0-F1
#
_cell.length_a   1.000
_cell.length_b   1.000
_cell.length_c   1.000
_cell.angle_alpha   90.00
_cell.angle_beta   90.00
_cell.angle_gamma   90.00
#
_symmetry.space_group_name_H-M   'P 1'
#
loop_
_entity.id
_entity.type
_entity.pdbx_description
1 polymer ?
#
loop_
_entity_poly.entity_id
_entity_poly.type
_entity_poly.pdbx_seq_one_letter_code
_entity_poly.pdbx_strand_id
1 'polypeptide(L)'
;MKKVKMILFYSLFATVLYIGCAFVAPSHGERFSASSLAPFYWGCAMILFVPGDLWLHHNLSRFVALGVLALAGLMSLEYYWFCDEYRLIIHLNSNDKISLADKYNFHRYWIHLGIVAGYLLSAAGVSHLIKRKKSLEATVANVP
;
A
#
# COMPACT_ATOMS: atom_id res chain seq x y z
N MET A 1 -17.05 -13.92 14.04
CA MET A 1 -15.77 -13.17 14.21
C MET A 1 -14.90 -13.10 12.95
N LYS A 2 -14.78 -14.15 12.12
CA LYS A 2 -13.93 -14.14 10.90
C LYS A 2 -14.28 -13.02 9.89
N LYS A 3 -15.58 -12.78 9.65
CA LYS A 3 -16.05 -11.69 8.76
C LYS A 3 -15.61 -10.30 9.24
N VAL A 4 -15.74 -10.03 10.55
CA VAL A 4 -15.35 -8.74 11.16
C VAL A 4 -13.85 -8.49 11.00
N LYS A 5 -13.00 -9.48 11.27
CA LYS A 5 -11.55 -9.37 11.07
C LYS A 5 -11.17 -9.07 9.62
N MET A 6 -11.88 -9.68 8.67
CA MET A 6 -11.64 -9.49 7.24
C MET A 6 -12.06 -8.08 6.78
N ILE A 7 -13.20 -7.59 7.27
CA ILE A 7 -13.64 -6.20 7.02
C ILE A 7 -12.60 -5.21 7.58
N LEU A 8 -12.16 -5.43 8.82
CA LEU A 8 -11.15 -4.58 9.46
C LEU A 8 -9.82 -4.56 8.67
N PHE A 9 -9.37 -5.72 8.19
CA PHE A 9 -8.16 -5.81 7.37
C PHE A 9 -8.28 -4.96 6.10
N TYR A 10 -9.37 -5.14 5.33
CA TYR A 10 -9.53 -4.39 4.08
C TYR A 10 -9.77 -2.91 4.31
N SER A 11 -10.44 -2.50 5.40
CA SER A 11 -10.61 -1.09 5.73
C SER A 11 -9.27 -0.45 6.06
N LEU A 12 -8.43 -1.10 6.88
CA LEU A 12 -7.10 -0.59 7.23
C LEU A 12 -6.17 -0.55 6.01
N PHE A 13 -6.22 -1.59 5.18
CA PHE A 13 -5.48 -1.64 3.91
C PHE A 13 -5.89 -0.50 2.96
N ALA A 14 -7.20 -0.25 2.82
CA ALA A 14 -7.72 0.85 2.02
C ALA A 14 -7.26 2.20 2.56
N THR A 15 -7.19 2.38 3.89
CA THR A 15 -6.65 3.60 4.50
C THR A 15 -5.17 3.80 4.15
N VAL A 16 -4.35 2.75 4.22
CA VAL A 16 -2.93 2.81 3.83
C VAL A 16 -2.78 3.22 2.36
N LEU A 17 -3.59 2.64 1.46
CA LEU A 17 -3.59 3.00 0.04
C LEU A 17 -4.04 4.44 -0.20
N TYR A 18 -5.14 4.85 0.43
CA TYR A 18 -5.71 6.19 0.28
C TYR A 18 -4.72 7.28 0.71
N ILE A 19 -4.07 7.11 1.87
CA ILE A 19 -3.04 8.05 2.31
C ILE A 19 -1.81 7.97 1.40
N GLY A 20 -1.50 6.79 0.85
CA GLY A 20 -0.49 6.64 -0.19
C GLY A 20 -0.77 7.50 -1.42
N CYS A 21 -2.02 7.55 -1.90
CA CYS A 21 -2.38 8.38 -3.05
C CYS A 21 -2.10 9.87 -2.83
N ALA A 22 -2.11 10.36 -1.58
CA ALA A 22 -1.82 11.76 -1.26
C ALA A 22 -0.38 12.17 -1.63
N PHE A 23 0.54 11.23 -1.83
CA PHE A 23 1.88 11.54 -2.34
C PHE A 23 1.85 12.03 -3.79
N VAL A 24 0.99 11.43 -4.63
CA VAL A 24 0.96 11.68 -6.08
C VAL A 24 -0.27 12.47 -6.52
N ALA A 25 -1.14 12.85 -5.59
CA ALA A 25 -2.32 13.66 -5.90
C ALA A 25 -1.91 15.03 -6.48
N PRO A 26 -2.64 15.54 -7.48
CA PRO A 26 -2.44 16.91 -7.95
C PRO A 26 -2.73 17.91 -6.83
N SER A 27 -1.97 19.00 -6.80
CA SER A 27 -2.14 20.07 -5.83
C SER A 27 -2.87 21.26 -6.46
N HIS A 28 -3.70 21.92 -5.66
CA HIS A 28 -4.59 22.99 -6.12
C HIS A 28 -4.26 24.36 -5.48
N GLY A 29 -2.98 24.76 -5.51
CA GLY A 29 -2.54 26.03 -4.92
C GLY A 29 -2.56 26.06 -3.40
N GLU A 30 -2.53 24.89 -2.75
CA GLU A 30 -2.52 24.77 -1.29
C GLU A 30 -1.19 25.24 -0.69
N ARG A 31 -1.26 26.01 0.41
CA ARG A 31 -0.08 26.53 1.14
C ARG A 31 0.80 25.42 1.73
N PHE A 32 0.21 24.24 1.96
CA PHE A 32 0.86 23.01 2.38
C PHE A 32 0.42 21.90 1.44
N SER A 33 1.34 21.27 0.72
CA SER A 33 0.96 20.12 -0.09
C SER A 33 0.53 18.97 0.82
N ALA A 34 -0.52 18.23 0.42
CA ALA A 34 -0.91 16.98 1.05
C ALA A 34 0.28 16.00 1.24
N SER A 35 1.28 16.07 0.36
CA SER A 35 2.51 15.26 0.40
C SER A 35 3.48 15.57 1.55
N SER A 36 3.32 16.71 2.25
CA SER A 36 4.17 17.10 3.39
C SER A 36 3.87 16.29 4.65
N LEU A 37 2.58 16.09 4.96
CA LEU A 37 2.12 15.32 6.11
C LEU A 37 1.80 13.85 5.77
N ALA A 38 1.66 13.52 4.49
CA ALA A 38 1.37 12.16 4.03
C ALA A 38 2.25 11.05 4.66
N PRO A 39 3.58 11.21 4.86
CA PRO A 39 4.39 10.17 5.51
C PRO A 39 3.99 9.87 6.95
N PHE A 40 3.66 10.91 7.72
CA PHE A 40 3.29 10.77 9.13
C PHE A 40 1.97 10.01 9.23
N TYR A 41 0.97 10.43 8.46
CA TYR A 41 -0.32 9.76 8.42
C TYR A 41 -0.21 8.33 7.89
N TRP A 42 0.64 8.10 6.89
CA TRP A 42 0.88 6.77 6.34
C TRP A 42 1.53 5.85 7.37
N GLY A 43 2.51 6.36 8.12
CA GLY A 43 3.14 5.63 9.22
C GLY A 43 2.13 5.23 10.30
N CYS A 44 1.26 6.16 10.72
CA CYS A 44 0.17 5.86 11.65
C CYS A 44 -0.78 4.78 11.12
N ALA A 45 -1.14 4.84 9.83
CA ALA A 45 -1.98 3.82 9.21
C ALA A 45 -1.30 2.44 9.20
N MET A 46 0.00 2.39 8.94
CA MET A 46 0.77 1.14 9.00
C MET A 46 0.84 0.54 10.41
N ILE A 47 0.99 1.38 11.44
CA ILE A 47 0.98 0.94 12.85
C ILE A 47 -0.35 0.26 13.20
N LEU A 48 -1.47 0.70 12.62
CA LEU A 48 -2.77 0.06 12.81
C LEU A 48 -2.95 -1.18 11.92
N PHE A 49 -2.49 -1.11 10.68
CA PHE A 49 -2.65 -2.18 9.69
C PHE A 49 -1.88 -3.45 10.08
N VAL A 50 -0.61 -3.34 10.49
CA VAL A 50 0.25 -4.50 10.76
C VAL A 50 -0.32 -5.41 11.86
N PRO A 51 -0.73 -4.90 13.05
CA PRO A 51 -1.40 -5.73 14.05
C PRO A 51 -2.72 -6.31 13.55
N GLY A 52 -3.49 -5.54 12.76
CA GLY A 52 -4.75 -5.99 12.16
C GLY A 52 -4.57 -7.20 11.23
N ASP A 53 -3.56 -7.15 10.36
CA ASP A 53 -3.19 -8.28 9.50
C ASP A 53 -2.71 -9.49 10.29
N LEU A 54 -1.83 -9.28 11.28
CA LEU A 54 -1.33 -10.36 12.14
C LEU A 54 -2.48 -11.08 12.88
N TRP A 55 -3.52 -10.35 13.28
CA TRP A 55 -4.70 -10.94 13.94
C TRP A 55 -5.60 -11.74 12.99
N LEU A 56 -5.60 -11.41 11.69
CA LEU A 56 -6.35 -12.14 10.67
C LEU A 56 -5.62 -13.43 10.25
N HIS A 57 -4.30 -13.37 10.08
CA HIS A 57 -3.41 -14.48 9.67
C HIS A 57 -3.95 -15.30 8.49
N HIS A 58 -4.44 -14.61 7.46
CA HIS A 58 -5.12 -15.23 6.31
C HIS A 58 -4.38 -14.96 5.00
N ASN A 59 -3.72 -15.99 4.46
CA ASN A 59 -2.84 -15.83 3.29
C ASN A 59 -3.57 -15.37 2.02
N LEU A 60 -4.81 -15.83 1.78
CA LEU A 60 -5.54 -15.45 0.57
C LEU A 60 -5.80 -13.93 0.51
N SER A 61 -6.17 -13.30 1.63
CA SER A 61 -6.42 -11.85 1.65
C SER A 61 -5.14 -11.04 1.46
N ARG A 62 -3.99 -11.55 1.95
CA ARG A 62 -2.68 -10.95 1.70
C ARG A 62 -2.31 -11.01 0.21
N PHE A 63 -2.58 -12.13 -0.47
CA PHE A 63 -2.37 -12.23 -1.92
C PHE A 63 -3.30 -11.31 -2.72
N VAL A 64 -4.57 -11.18 -2.31
CA VAL A 64 -5.49 -10.20 -2.91
C VAL A 64 -4.95 -8.78 -2.73
N ALA A 65 -4.51 -8.42 -1.52
CA ALA A 65 -3.91 -7.12 -1.24
C ALA A 65 -2.63 -6.86 -2.06
N LEU A 66 -1.77 -7.87 -2.23
CA LEU A 66 -0.61 -7.81 -3.13
C LEU A 66 -1.00 -7.59 -4.59
N GLY A 67 -2.06 -8.24 -5.07
CA GLY A 67 -2.60 -8.00 -6.41
C GLY A 67 -3.09 -6.56 -6.58
N VAL A 68 -3.79 -6.02 -5.59
CA VAL A 68 -4.23 -4.62 -5.58
C VAL A 68 -3.03 -3.65 -5.56
N LEU A 69 -1.99 -3.94 -4.76
CA LEU A 69 -0.75 -3.14 -4.77
C LEU A 69 -0.06 -3.16 -6.14
N ALA A 70 -0.01 -4.32 -6.80
CA ALA A 70 0.58 -4.43 -8.14
C ALA A 70 -0.20 -3.59 -9.16
N LEU A 71 -1.53 -3.66 -9.14
CA LEU A 71 -2.39 -2.83 -10.00
C LEU A 71 -2.20 -1.34 -9.71
N ALA A 72 -2.17 -0.94 -8.44
CA ALA A 72 -1.91 0.44 -8.03
C ALA A 72 -0.53 0.92 -8.49
N GLY A 73 0.47 0.04 -8.49
CA GLY A 73 1.80 0.30 -9.03
C GLY A 73 1.77 0.57 -10.54
N LEU A 74 1.11 -0.30 -11.31
CA LEU A 74 0.95 -0.13 -12.77
C LEU A 74 0.21 1.16 -13.11
N MET A 75 -0.93 1.42 -12.47
CA MET A 75 -1.69 2.66 -12.66
C MET A 75 -0.87 3.90 -12.32
N SER A 76 -0.07 3.84 -11.25
CA SER A 76 0.79 4.98 -10.88
C SER A 76 1.93 5.22 -11.87
N LEU A 77 2.38 4.18 -12.59
CA LEU A 77 3.42 4.28 -13.60
C LEU A 77 2.89 4.92 -14.89
N GLU A 78 1.68 4.54 -15.31
CA GLU A 78 0.97 5.23 -16.37
C GLU A 78 0.72 6.71 -16.01
N TYR A 79 0.27 6.97 -14.78
CA TYR A 79 0.05 8.32 -14.30
C TYR A 79 1.34 9.15 -14.21
N TYR A 80 2.47 8.52 -13.87
CA TYR A 80 3.78 9.16 -13.90
C TYR A 80 4.13 9.64 -15.31
N TRP A 81 3.95 8.80 -16.33
CA TRP A 81 4.22 9.19 -17.72
C TRP A 81 3.30 10.30 -18.20
N PHE A 82 2.00 10.24 -17.87
CA PHE A 82 1.08 11.34 -18.13
C PHE A 82 1.55 12.65 -17.49
N CYS A 83 1.98 12.59 -16.23
CA CYS A 83 2.49 13.78 -15.54
C CYS A 83 3.77 14.31 -16.19
N ASP A 84 4.68 13.44 -16.61
CA ASP A 84 5.94 13.85 -17.24
C ASP A 84 5.70 14.57 -18.58
N GLU A 85 4.77 14.06 -19.39
CA GLU A 85 4.42 14.63 -20.69
C GLU A 85 3.64 15.95 -20.58
N TYR A 86 2.63 16.00 -19.70
CA TYR A 86 1.66 17.10 -19.67
C TYR A 86 1.89 18.14 -18.57
N ARG A 87 2.86 17.96 -17.66
CA ARG A 87 3.06 18.88 -16.51
C ARG A 87 3.19 20.34 -16.94
N LEU A 88 4.05 20.63 -17.93
CA LEU A 88 4.30 22.02 -18.33
C LEU A 88 3.07 22.65 -19.02
N ILE A 89 2.37 21.88 -19.86
CA ILE A 89 1.16 22.31 -20.57
C ILE A 89 0.05 22.64 -19.56
N ILE A 90 -0.18 21.75 -18.58
CA ILE A 90 -1.22 21.92 -17.57
C ILE A 90 -0.89 23.07 -16.62
N HIS A 91 0.38 23.19 -16.21
CA HIS A 91 0.81 24.27 -15.32
C HIS A 91 0.53 25.64 -15.95
N LEU A 92 0.99 25.86 -17.19
CA LEU A 92 0.79 27.11 -17.93
C LEU A 92 -0.70 27.40 -18.20
N ASN A 93 -1.48 26.42 -18.66
CA ASN A 93 -2.91 26.62 -18.94
C ASN A 93 -3.75 26.83 -17.67
N SER A 94 -3.27 26.38 -16.52
CA SER A 94 -3.99 26.52 -15.25
C SER A 94 -3.72 27.84 -14.51
N ASN A 95 -2.86 28.71 -15.05
CA ASN A 95 -2.33 29.89 -14.35
C ASN A 95 -1.79 29.50 -12.95
N ASP A 96 -0.99 28.43 -12.89
CA ASP A 96 -0.35 27.89 -11.69
C ASP A 96 -1.31 27.39 -10.59
N LYS A 97 -2.61 27.31 -10.86
CA LYS A 97 -3.60 26.81 -9.90
C LYS A 97 -3.54 25.30 -9.73
N ILE A 98 -3.03 24.57 -10.72
CA ILE A 98 -2.88 23.12 -10.68
C ILE A 98 -1.41 22.79 -10.86
N SER A 99 -0.85 22.03 -9.91
CA SER A 99 0.48 21.46 -10.03
C SER A 99 0.42 19.95 -9.85
N LEU A 100 0.81 19.23 -10.91
CA LEU A 100 0.95 17.78 -10.89
C LEU A 100 2.09 17.34 -9.99
N ALA A 101 2.01 16.10 -9.49
CA ALA A 101 3.07 15.53 -8.66
C ALA A 101 4.40 15.46 -9.43
N ASP A 102 5.49 15.80 -8.72
CA ASP A 102 6.85 15.74 -9.25
C ASP A 102 7.44 14.31 -9.20
N LYS A 103 8.58 14.11 -9.88
CA LYS A 103 9.27 12.81 -9.91
C LYS A 103 9.63 12.31 -8.50
N TYR A 104 10.01 13.23 -7.61
CA TYR A 104 10.37 12.92 -6.24
C TYR A 104 9.20 12.32 -5.44
N ASN A 105 8.01 12.90 -5.58
CA ASN A 105 6.79 12.41 -4.95
C ASN A 105 6.37 11.03 -5.47
N PHE A 106 6.52 10.76 -6.77
CA PHE A 106 6.32 9.40 -7.31
C PHE A 106 7.30 8.38 -6.73
N HIS A 107 8.58 8.73 -6.58
CA HIS A 107 9.56 7.84 -5.95
C HIS A 107 9.21 7.54 -4.49
N ARG A 108 8.76 8.56 -3.74
CA ARG A 108 8.24 8.36 -2.38
C ARG A 108 7.06 7.41 -2.40
N TYR A 109 6.06 7.63 -3.24
CA TYR A 109 4.91 6.75 -3.36
C TYR A 109 5.32 5.30 -3.63
N TRP A 110 6.19 5.05 -4.60
CA TRP A 110 6.67 3.71 -4.93
C TRP A 110 7.45 3.05 -3.81
N ILE A 111 8.27 3.80 -3.06
CA ILE A 111 8.95 3.28 -1.87
C ILE A 111 7.92 2.82 -0.83
N HIS A 112 6.91 3.64 -0.53
CA HIS A 112 5.88 3.29 0.45
C HIS A 112 5.06 2.08 -0.02
N LEU A 113 4.66 2.05 -1.29
CA LEU A 113 3.97 0.90 -1.90
C LEU A 113 4.82 -0.37 -1.80
N GLY A 114 6.12 -0.26 -2.09
CA GLY A 114 7.09 -1.34 -1.98
C GLY A 114 7.27 -1.85 -0.55
N ILE A 115 7.24 -0.97 0.46
CA ILE A 115 7.28 -1.36 1.87
C ILE A 115 6.06 -2.18 2.25
N VAL A 116 4.85 -1.79 1.83
CA VAL A 116 3.63 -2.58 2.11
C VAL A 116 3.71 -3.94 1.43
N ALA A 117 4.14 -3.97 0.15
CA ALA A 117 4.28 -5.21 -0.60
C ALA A 117 5.32 -6.15 0.05
N GLY A 118 6.48 -5.61 0.43
CA GLY A 118 7.53 -6.36 1.13
C GLY A 118 7.02 -6.94 2.44
N TYR A 119 6.33 -6.14 3.25
CA TYR A 119 5.70 -6.62 4.49
C TYR A 119 4.72 -7.77 4.23
N LEU A 120 3.80 -7.63 3.28
CA LEU A 120 2.79 -8.65 2.99
C LEU A 120 3.41 -9.96 2.47
N LEU A 121 4.46 -9.86 1.63
CA LEU A 121 5.21 -11.02 1.16
C LEU A 121 5.93 -11.73 2.31
N SER A 122 6.61 -10.98 3.19
CA SER A 122 7.25 -11.54 4.37
C SER A 122 6.24 -12.22 5.29
N ALA A 123 5.10 -11.56 5.56
CA ALA A 123 4.03 -12.11 6.39
C ALA A 123 3.43 -13.38 5.78
N ALA A 124 3.18 -13.40 4.47
CA ALA A 124 2.70 -14.59 3.75
C ALA A 124 3.72 -15.75 3.81
N GLY A 125 4.99 -15.46 3.60
CA GLY A 125 6.09 -16.43 3.70
C GLY A 125 6.21 -17.04 5.09
N VAL A 126 6.23 -16.22 6.15
CA VAL A 126 6.25 -16.68 7.54
C VAL A 126 5.03 -17.54 7.86
N SER A 127 3.83 -17.10 7.48
CA SER A 127 2.61 -17.89 7.71
C SER A 127 2.60 -19.23 6.97
N HIS A 128 3.22 -19.31 5.79
CA HIS A 128 3.40 -20.56 5.06
C HIS A 128 4.37 -21.51 5.78
N LEU A 129 5.52 -20.99 6.24
CA LEU A 129 6.51 -21.77 6.99
C LEU A 129 5.93 -22.35 8.29
N ILE A 130 5.15 -21.56 9.04
CA ILE A 130 4.50 -22.01 10.27
C ILE A 130 3.52 -23.16 9.99
N LYS A 131 2.72 -23.05 8.92
CA LYS A 131 1.79 -24.13 8.54
C LYS A 131 2.53 -25.41 8.17
N ARG A 132 3.62 -25.30 7.41
CA ARG A 132 4.44 -26.45 7.02
C ARG A 132 5.05 -27.14 8.24
N LYS A 133 5.60 -26.37 9.18
CA LYS A 133 6.15 -26.90 10.44
C LYS A 133 5.09 -27.70 11.22
N LYS A 134 3.90 -27.13 11.43
CA LYS A 134 2.81 -27.82 12.14
C LYS A 134 2.37 -29.10 11.44
N SER A 135 2.33 -29.10 10.11
CA SER A 135 1.99 -30.31 9.34
C SER A 135 3.03 -31.41 9.54
N LEU A 136 4.32 -31.07 9.54
CA LEU A 136 5.40 -32.03 9.75
C LEU A 136 5.37 -32.62 11.17
N GLU A 137 5.20 -31.77 12.19
CA GLU A 137 5.07 -32.21 13.58
C GLU A 137 3.88 -33.16 13.78
N ALA A 138 2.75 -32.89 13.13
CA ALA A 138 1.58 -33.77 13.15
C ALA A 138 1.82 -35.10 12.42
N THR A 139 2.61 -35.12 11.34
CA THR A 139 2.99 -36.38 10.68
C THR A 139 3.90 -37.22 11.58
N VAL A 140 4.92 -36.60 12.21
CA VAL A 140 5.85 -37.29 13.12
C VAL A 140 5.13 -37.86 14.34
N ALA A 141 4.17 -37.12 14.91
CA ALA A 141 3.39 -37.58 16.07
C ALA A 141 2.43 -38.75 15.79
N ASN A 142 2.13 -39.03 14.52
CA ASN A 142 1.25 -40.12 14.09
C ASN A 142 1.99 -41.34 13.54
N VAL A 143 3.33 -41.37 13.63
CA VAL A 143 4.12 -42.57 13.35
C VAL A 143 4.16 -43.43 14.63
N PRO A 144 3.64 -44.67 14.62
CA PRO A 144 3.59 -45.55 15.78
C PRO A 144 4.97 -46.02 16.25
#